data_AF-A0A822GIQ6-F1
#
_entry.id   AF-A0A822GIQ6-F1
#
_cell.length_a   1.000
_cell.length_b   1.000
_cell.length_c   1.000
_cell.angle_alpha   90.00
_cell.angle_beta   90.00
_cell.angle_gamma   90.00
#
_symmetry.space_group_name_H-M   'P 1'
#
loop_
_entity.id
_entity.type
_entity.pdbx_description
1 polymer ?
#
loop_
_entity_poly.entity_id
_entity_poly.type
_entity_poly.pdbx_seq_one_letter_code
_entity_poly.pdbx_strand_id
1 'polypeptide(L)'
;FDLSSGEKYLRKFLTDDIIRDLYTNESLQLLDDEWKQLNEDRFNLRQIFPTGDTSKIVLPFNLERLIYNAKKTFSISNRTQSNLSPMQVIQGLQKLTQRLIIVKGDDRLSREAQYNATMLMNILLRSSLSSLQVLEIYC
;
A
#
# COMPACT_ATOMS: atom_id res chain seq x y z
N PHE A 1 -17.23 -7.74 12.60
CA PHE A 1 -15.85 -7.38 12.97
C PHE A 1 -15.91 -6.71 14.33
N ASP A 2 -15.29 -7.32 15.35
CA ASP A 2 -15.35 -6.83 16.73
C ASP A 2 -14.42 -5.62 16.91
N LEU A 3 -14.99 -4.41 16.78
CA LEU A 3 -14.27 -3.13 16.75
C LEU A 3 -13.46 -2.89 18.04
N SER A 4 -13.88 -3.47 19.16
CA SER A 4 -13.26 -3.30 20.48
C SER A 4 -11.85 -3.92 20.59
N SER A 5 -11.62 -5.01 19.85
CA SER A 5 -10.34 -5.73 19.83
C SER A 5 -9.35 -5.09 18.86
N GLY A 6 -9.84 -4.55 17.74
CA GLY A 6 -9.03 -3.83 16.76
C GLY A 6 -8.51 -2.49 17.31
N GLU A 7 -9.31 -1.77 18.09
CA GLU A 7 -8.90 -0.47 18.62
C GLU A 7 -7.71 -0.57 19.60
N LYS A 8 -7.73 -1.56 20.49
CA LYS A 8 -6.61 -1.83 21.41
C LYS A 8 -5.31 -2.17 20.66
N TYR A 9 -5.44 -2.80 19.49
CA TYR A 9 -4.31 -3.10 18.63
C TYR A 9 -3.76 -1.85 17.95
N LEU A 10 -4.64 -1.01 17.39
CA LEU A 10 -4.27 0.23 16.70
C LEU A 10 -3.63 1.26 17.63
N ARG A 11 -4.05 1.34 18.89
CA ARG A 11 -3.45 2.21 19.92
C ARG A 11 -1.96 1.95 20.19
N LYS A 12 -1.42 0.80 19.78
CA LYS A 12 0.02 0.52 19.89
C LYS A 12 0.85 1.30 18.87
N PHE A 13 0.27 1.60 17.71
CA PHE A 13 0.99 2.16 16.57
C PHE A 13 0.54 3.59 16.23
N LEU A 14 -0.71 3.94 16.55
CA LEU A 14 -1.32 5.22 16.20
C LEU A 14 -1.59 6.07 17.43
N THR A 15 -1.58 7.39 17.23
CA THR A 15 -2.06 8.36 18.20
C THR A 15 -3.59 8.36 18.27
N ASP A 16 -4.14 8.74 19.42
CA ASP A 16 -5.59 8.72 19.68
C ASP A 16 -6.38 9.64 18.73
N ASP A 17 -5.77 10.73 18.25
CA ASP A 17 -6.40 11.65 17.31
C ASP A 17 -6.63 10.97 15.95
N ILE A 18 -5.65 10.22 15.44
CA ILE A 18 -5.75 9.50 14.18
C ILE A 18 -6.79 8.38 14.29
N ILE A 19 -6.85 7.71 15.45
CA ILE A 19 -7.82 6.64 15.68
C ILE A 19 -9.25 7.19 15.60
N ARG A 20 -9.51 8.38 16.15
CA ARG A 20 -10.82 9.03 16.03
C ARG A 20 -11.16 9.35 14.58
N ASP A 21 -10.21 9.87 13.82
CA ASP A 21 -10.40 10.19 12.40
C ASP A 21 -10.69 8.93 11.55
N LEU A 22 -10.11 7.78 11.91
CA LEU A 22 -10.34 6.50 11.22
C LEU A 22 -11.78 5.98 11.36
N TYR A 23 -12.50 6.36 12.41
CA TYR A 23 -13.90 5.98 12.61
C TYR A 23 -14.89 6.83 11.81
N THR A 24 -14.41 7.79 11.02
CA THR A 24 -15.25 8.55 10.08
C THR A 24 -15.67 7.66 8.91
N ASN A 25 -16.91 7.83 8.42
CA ASN A 25 -17.44 7.05 7.29
C ASN A 25 -16.56 7.12 6.03
N GLU A 26 -15.96 8.28 5.75
CA GLU A 26 -15.05 8.46 4.60
C GLU A 26 -13.78 7.60 4.73
N SER A 27 -13.17 7.60 5.92
CA SER A 27 -11.97 6.80 6.23
C SER A 27 -12.23 5.31 6.09
N LEU A 28 -13.38 4.84 6.59
CA LEU A 28 -13.79 3.44 6.47
C LEU A 28 -14.00 3.03 5.01
N GLN A 29 -14.64 3.88 4.20
CA GLN A 29 -14.82 3.61 2.77
C GLN A 29 -13.47 3.49 2.03
N LEU A 30 -12.52 4.39 2.31
CA LEU A 30 -11.19 4.33 1.69
C LEU A 30 -10.43 3.04 2.06
N LEU A 31 -10.55 2.60 3.32
CA LEU A 31 -9.94 1.34 3.76
C LEU A 31 -10.61 0.12 3.11
N ASP A 32 -11.94 0.13 3.00
CA ASP A 32 -12.67 -0.92 2.28
C ASP A 32 -12.29 -0.99 0.81
N ASP A 33 -12.10 0.15 0.16
CA ASP A 33 -11.69 0.23 -1.24
C ASP A 33 -10.23 -0.21 -1.44
N GLU A 34 -9.31 0.15 -0.53
CA GLU A 34 -7.95 -0.40 -0.50
C GLU A 34 -8.00 -1.93 -0.38
N TRP A 35 -8.81 -2.45 0.54
CA TRP A 35 -8.96 -3.89 0.75
C TRP A 35 -9.51 -4.61 -0.49
N LYS A 36 -10.52 -4.05 -1.15
CA LYS A 36 -11.04 -4.59 -2.42
C LYS A 36 -9.95 -4.62 -3.48
N GLN A 37 -9.20 -3.53 -3.64
CA GLN A 37 -8.13 -3.45 -4.63
C GLN A 37 -7.03 -4.50 -4.38
N LEU A 38 -6.64 -4.74 -3.12
CA LEU A 38 -5.67 -5.77 -2.77
C LEU A 38 -6.18 -7.19 -3.06
N ASN A 39 -7.48 -7.44 -2.86
CA ASN A 39 -8.09 -8.72 -3.21
C ASN A 39 -8.11 -8.96 -4.72
N GLU A 40 -8.43 -7.93 -5.51
CA GLU A 40 -8.35 -8.00 -6.98
C GLU A 40 -6.92 -8.25 -7.45
N ASP A 41 -5.94 -7.54 -6.89
CA ASP A 41 -4.52 -7.72 -7.19
C ASP A 41 -4.06 -9.15 -6.88
N ARG A 42 -4.50 -9.70 -5.74
CA ARG A 42 -4.23 -11.09 -5.36
C ARG A 42 -4.86 -12.08 -6.34
N PHE A 43 -6.09 -11.83 -6.79
CA PHE A 43 -6.74 -12.67 -7.80
C PHE A 43 -5.94 -12.63 -9.11
N ASN A 44 -5.59 -11.44 -9.59
CA ASN A 44 -4.83 -11.23 -10.81
C ASN A 44 -3.45 -11.91 -10.74
N LEU A 45 -2.72 -11.78 -9.63
CA LEU A 45 -1.44 -12.45 -9.45
C LEU A 45 -1.54 -13.97 -9.54
N ARG A 46 -2.61 -14.57 -9.01
CA ARG A 46 -2.84 -16.02 -9.10
C ARG A 46 -3.15 -16.48 -10.52
N GLN A 47 -3.77 -15.62 -11.34
CA GLN A 47 -3.98 -15.91 -12.75
C GLN A 47 -2.66 -15.80 -13.55
N ILE A 48 -1.83 -14.80 -13.25
CA ILE A 48 -0.54 -14.59 -13.94
C ILE A 48 0.49 -15.65 -13.52
N PHE A 49 0.54 -15.99 -12.24
CA PHE A 49 1.48 -16.95 -11.65
C PHE A 49 0.75 -18.13 -11.00
N PRO A 50 0.16 -19.05 -11.78
CA PRO A 50 -0.65 -20.15 -11.25
C PRO A 50 0.15 -21.13 -10.37
N THR A 51 1.44 -21.27 -10.62
CA THR A 51 2.34 -22.16 -9.86
C THR A 51 2.99 -21.49 -8.64
N GLY A 52 2.87 -20.16 -8.49
CA GLY A 52 3.42 -19.41 -7.36
C GLY A 52 4.95 -19.31 -7.30
N ASP A 53 5.66 -19.61 -8.41
CA ASP A 53 7.13 -19.53 -8.45
C ASP A 53 7.61 -18.07 -8.52
N THR A 54 7.94 -17.50 -7.36
CA THR A 54 8.41 -16.11 -7.22
C THR A 54 9.87 -15.91 -7.64
N SER A 55 10.64 -16.99 -7.84
CA SER A 55 12.08 -16.93 -8.13
C SER A 55 12.42 -16.28 -9.48
N LYS A 56 11.45 -16.24 -10.39
CA LYS A 56 11.62 -15.70 -11.76
C LYS A 56 11.19 -14.24 -11.88
N ILE A 57 10.61 -13.67 -10.82
CA ILE A 57 10.08 -12.31 -10.86
C ILE A 57 11.22 -11.34 -10.59
N VAL A 58 11.57 -10.56 -11.61
CA VAL A 58 12.53 -9.46 -11.50
C VAL A 58 11.79 -8.14 -11.59
N LEU A 59 11.90 -7.33 -10.55
CA LEU A 59 11.32 -5.98 -10.49
C LEU A 59 12.46 -4.95 -10.39
N PRO A 60 12.28 -3.75 -10.98
CA PRO A 60 13.36 -2.79 -11.20
C PRO A 60 13.93 -2.17 -9.92
N PHE A 61 13.27 -2.30 -8.76
CA PHE A 61 13.81 -1.79 -7.49
C PHE A 61 13.45 -2.67 -6.31
N ASN A 62 14.34 -2.65 -5.31
CA ASN A 62 14.16 -3.34 -4.04
C ASN A 62 13.52 -2.37 -3.02
N LEU A 63 12.22 -2.55 -2.77
CA LEU A 63 11.45 -1.72 -1.83
C LEU A 63 11.95 -1.83 -0.39
N GLU A 64 12.30 -3.03 0.06
CA GLU A 64 12.77 -3.25 1.44
C GLU A 64 14.01 -2.41 1.74
N ARG A 65 14.95 -2.34 0.79
CA ARG A 65 16.17 -1.54 0.93
C ARG A 65 15.87 -0.04 0.94
N LEU A 66 14.92 0.42 0.12
CA LEU A 66 14.50 1.83 0.13
C LEU A 66 13.88 2.21 1.47
N ILE A 67 13.01 1.36 2.01
CA ILE A 67 12.37 1.58 3.30
C ILE A 67 13.40 1.55 4.44
N TYR A 68 14.33 0.60 4.40
CA TYR A 68 15.43 0.54 5.36
C TYR A 68 16.29 1.81 5.35
N ASN A 69 16.67 2.28 4.17
CA ASN A 69 17.43 3.52 4.03
C ASN A 69 16.64 4.72 4.59
N ALA A 70 15.34 4.81 4.29
CA ALA A 70 14.49 5.87 4.83
C ALA A 70 14.43 5.83 6.37
N LYS A 71 14.22 4.65 6.97
CA LYS A 71 14.24 4.49 8.44
C LYS A 71 15.56 4.98 9.05
N LYS A 72 16.68 4.64 8.43
CA LYS A 72 18.02 5.04 8.90
C LYS A 72 18.24 6.56 8.75
N THR A 73 17.83 7.16 7.65
CA THR A 73 18.00 8.61 7.39
C THR A 73 17.13 9.46 8.32
N PHE A 74 15.89 9.04 8.57
CA PHE A 74 14.94 9.77 9.41
C PHE A 74 14.94 9.32 10.88
N SER A 75 15.86 8.42 11.26
CA SER A 75 15.98 7.88 12.63
C SER A 75 14.65 7.36 13.20
N ILE A 76 13.85 6.70 12.35
CA ILE A 76 12.53 6.19 12.72
C ILE A 76 12.69 5.02 13.68
N SER A 77 11.97 5.06 14.81
CA SER A 77 12.00 4.03 15.84
C SER A 77 10.66 3.33 15.94
N ASN A 78 10.63 2.00 15.80
CA ASN A 78 9.42 1.16 15.93
C ASN A 78 8.81 1.11 17.36
N ARG A 79 9.23 2.01 18.26
CA ARG A 79 8.80 2.08 19.66
C ARG A 79 7.91 3.28 19.93
N THR A 80 7.84 4.22 19.00
CA THR A 80 7.06 5.46 19.13
C THR A 80 5.78 5.34 18.31
N GLN A 81 4.67 5.85 18.84
CA GLN A 81 3.45 5.98 18.06
C GLN A 81 3.70 6.90 16.85
N SER A 82 3.19 6.50 15.70
CA SER A 82 3.30 7.26 14.46
C SER A 82 2.18 8.28 14.34
N ASN A 83 2.52 9.43 13.78
CA ASN A 83 1.57 10.48 13.40
C ASN A 83 1.09 10.34 11.95
N LEU A 84 1.47 9.24 11.27
CA LEU A 84 1.10 8.99 9.89
C LEU A 84 -0.33 8.44 9.81
N SER A 85 -1.22 9.17 9.15
CA SER A 85 -2.59 8.71 8.93
C SER A 85 -2.65 7.68 7.79
N PRO A 86 -3.35 6.55 7.96
CA PRO A 86 -3.64 5.58 6.89
C PRO A 86 -4.17 6.19 5.60
N MET A 87 -5.00 7.22 5.70
CA MET A 87 -5.56 7.91 4.53
C MET A 87 -4.47 8.60 3.72
N GLN A 88 -3.48 9.20 4.40
CA GLN A 88 -2.34 9.83 3.74
C GLN A 88 -1.48 8.80 3.01
N VAL A 89 -1.34 7.59 3.58
CA VAL A 89 -0.65 6.48 2.93
C VAL A 89 -1.36 6.07 1.65
N ILE A 90 -2.68 5.81 1.72
CA ILE A 90 -3.49 5.40 0.55
C ILE A 90 -3.43 6.46 -0.55
N GLN A 91 -3.69 7.73 -0.22
CA GLN A 91 -3.67 8.81 -1.20
C GLN A 91 -2.27 9.05 -1.75
N GLY A 92 -1.22 8.95 -0.92
CA GLY A 92 0.17 9.07 -1.35
C GLY A 92 0.54 7.98 -2.36
N LEU A 93 0.08 6.75 -2.10
CA LEU A 93 0.30 5.61 -2.98
C LEU A 93 -0.46 5.73 -4.30
N GLN A 94 -1.72 6.17 -4.26
CA GLN A 94 -2.50 6.47 -5.47
C GLN A 94 -1.81 7.54 -6.33
N LYS A 95 -1.32 8.62 -5.72
CA LYS A 95 -0.55 9.65 -6.42
C LYS A 95 0.77 9.11 -6.99
N LEU A 96 1.45 8.21 -6.28
CA LEU A 96 2.69 7.59 -6.77
C LEU A 96 2.42 6.72 -8.00
N THR A 97 1.43 5.83 -7.93
CA THR A 97 1.08 4.93 -9.04
C THR A 97 0.64 5.69 -10.29
N GLN A 98 -0.07 6.82 -10.15
CA GLN A 98 -0.44 7.68 -11.27
C GLN A 98 0.77 8.37 -11.94
N ARG A 99 1.86 8.62 -11.20
CA ARG A 99 3.07 9.25 -11.74
C ARG A 99 3.96 8.27 -12.51
N LEU A 100 3.77 6.96 -12.32
CA LEU A 100 4.55 5.92 -13.00
C LEU A 100 4.08 5.75 -14.44
N ILE A 101 4.40 6.69 -15.34
CA ILE A 101 4.02 6.64 -16.75
C ILE A 101 5.15 6.02 -17.58
N ILE A 102 4.86 4.88 -18.24
CA ILE A 102 5.79 4.16 -19.13
C ILE A 102 5.40 4.40 -20.60
N VAL A 103 4.13 4.18 -20.93
CA VAL A 103 3.54 4.41 -22.24
C VAL A 103 2.88 5.79 -22.23
N LYS A 104 3.30 6.67 -23.15
CA LYS A 104 2.73 8.00 -23.33
C LYS A 104 1.57 7.93 -24.32
N GLY A 105 0.42 8.48 -23.96
CA GLY A 105 -0.75 8.58 -24.82
C GLY A 105 -2.06 8.45 -24.04
N ASP A 106 -3.07 9.22 -24.46
CA ASP A 106 -4.40 9.26 -23.81
C ASP A 106 -5.44 8.41 -24.54
N ASP A 107 -5.08 7.81 -25.68
CA ASP A 107 -5.94 6.89 -26.40
C ASP A 107 -6.19 5.60 -25.60
N ARG A 108 -7.26 4.89 -25.97
CA ARG A 108 -7.69 3.68 -25.25
C ARG A 108 -6.60 2.60 -25.22
N LEU A 109 -5.86 2.43 -26.32
CA LEU A 109 -4.81 1.42 -26.41
C LEU A 109 -3.61 1.81 -25.54
N SER A 110 -3.19 3.07 -25.56
CA SER A 110 -2.10 3.54 -24.70
C SER A 110 -2.41 3.38 -23.22
N ARG A 111 -3.64 3.65 -22.77
CA ARG A 111 -4.03 3.45 -21.36
C ARG A 111 -4.01 1.99 -20.95
N GLU A 112 -4.47 1.09 -21.80
CA GLU A 112 -4.44 -0.35 -21.54
C GLU A 112 -3.00 -0.89 -21.54
N ALA A 113 -2.18 -0.46 -22.50
CA ALA A 113 -0.76 -0.80 -22.54
C ALA A 113 -0.02 -0.29 -21.29
N GLN A 114 -0.33 0.92 -20.83
CA GLN A 114 0.21 1.51 -19.61
C GLN A 114 -0.20 0.71 -18.37
N TYR A 115 -1.47 0.35 -18.26
CA TYR A 115 -1.98 -0.48 -17.17
C TYR A 115 -1.26 -1.83 -17.12
N ASN A 116 -1.15 -2.52 -18.26
CA ASN A 116 -0.48 -3.81 -18.35
C ASN A 116 1.02 -3.71 -18.04
N ALA A 117 1.71 -2.68 -18.56
CA ALA A 117 3.14 -2.48 -18.33
C ALA A 117 3.49 -2.19 -16.87
N THR A 118 2.60 -1.52 -16.13
CA THR A 118 2.82 -1.16 -14.71
C THR A 118 2.14 -2.10 -13.73
N MET A 119 1.37 -3.09 -14.20
CA MET A 119 0.52 -3.94 -13.36
C MET A 119 1.29 -4.59 -12.20
N LEU A 120 2.35 -5.35 -12.50
CA LEU A 120 3.13 -6.05 -11.48
C LEU A 120 3.82 -5.11 -10.50
N MET A 121 4.31 -3.97 -11.00
CA MET A 121 4.94 -2.95 -10.15
C MET A 121 3.93 -2.34 -9.18
N ASN A 122 2.76 -1.96 -9.69
CA ASN A 122 1.70 -1.37 -8.89
C ASN A 122 1.17 -2.36 -7.85
N ILE A 123 1.06 -3.64 -8.19
CA ILE A 123 0.68 -4.70 -7.23
C ILE A 123 1.74 -4.82 -6.12
N LEU A 124 3.03 -4.86 -6.47
CA LEU A 124 4.10 -4.89 -5.46
C LEU A 124 3.98 -3.68 -4.52
N LEU A 125 3.89 -2.47 -5.08
CA LEU A 125 3.78 -1.24 -4.31
C LEU A 125 2.56 -1.26 -3.37
N ARG A 126 1.39 -1.66 -3.86
CA ARG A 126 0.17 -1.78 -3.04
C ARG A 126 0.29 -2.84 -1.95
N SER A 127 0.89 -3.98 -2.25
CA SER A 127 1.08 -5.03 -1.24
C SER A 127 2.06 -4.61 -0.15
N SER A 128 3.21 -4.03 -0.52
CA SER A 128 4.29 -3.68 0.41
C SER A 128 4.02 -2.39 1.19
N LEU A 129 3.33 -1.40 0.60
CA LEU A 129 3.06 -0.10 1.21
C LEU A 129 1.59 0.09 1.58
N SER A 130 0.85 -1.00 1.80
CA SER A 130 -0.52 -0.92 2.30
C SER A 130 -0.57 -0.23 3.66
N SER A 131 -1.69 0.44 3.93
CA SER A 131 -1.85 1.22 5.17
C SER A 131 -1.51 0.40 6.42
N LEU A 132 -1.98 -0.85 6.48
CA LEU A 132 -1.69 -1.76 7.59
C LEU A 132 -0.20 -2.14 7.68
N GLN A 133 0.44 -2.50 6.56
CA GLN A 133 1.87 -2.87 6.54
C GLN A 133 2.76 -1.70 6.99
N VAL A 134 2.42 -0.48 6.57
CA VAL A 134 3.16 0.73 6.96
C VAL A 134 3.05 0.98 8.46
N LEU A 135 1.87 0.77 9.05
CA LEU A 135 1.68 0.96 10.48
C LEU A 135 2.34 -0.13 11.33
N GLU A 136 2.27 -1.40 10.92
CA GLU A 136 2.74 -2.52 11.73
C GLU A 136 4.25 -2.75 11.63
N ILE A 137 4.83 -2.57 10.44
CA ILE A 137 6.21 -2.97 10.14
C ILE A 137 7.13 -1.75 10.09
N TYR A 138 6.62 -0.63 9.59
CA TYR A 138 7.46 0.52 9.27
C TYR A 138 7.42 1.66 10.28
N CYS A 139 6.35 1.75 11.06
CA CYS A 139 6.20 2.67 12.18
C CYS A 139 6.59 2.01 13.51
#